data_AF-A0A356GMG7-F1
#
_entry.id   AF-A0A356GMG7-F1
#
_cell.length_a   1.000
_cell.length_b   1.000
_cell.length_c   1.000
_cell.angle_alpha   90.00
_cell.angle_beta   90.00
_cell.angle_gamma   90.00
#
_symmetry.space_group_name_H-M   'P 1'
#
loop_
_entity.id
_entity.type
_entity.pdbx_description
1 polymer ?
#
loop_
_entity_poly.entity_id
_entity_poly.type
_entity_poly.pdbx_seq_one_letter_code
_entity_poly.pdbx_strand_id
1 'polypeptide(L)'
;MWSMGCGGAGAEGGASGTVPGAIATVLAWDPPTTYVDATPLNPLMDLDYYEFYIRQDPSFTEADSHMAEVNAVDNQVLVSEFQLVNLLPFLPPGPRSYLSIRAVGVDGSKSPFSQPIAWDHI
;
A
#
# COMPACT_ATOMS: atom_id res chain seq x y z
N MET A 1 -26.02 17.12 26.79
CA MET A 1 -25.93 15.88 27.59
C MET A 1 -25.77 14.71 26.63
N TRP A 2 -24.86 13.81 26.95
CA TRP A 2 -24.32 12.76 26.09
C TRP A 2 -25.38 11.76 25.59
N SER A 3 -25.15 11.18 24.41
CA SER A 3 -25.59 9.83 24.08
C SER A 3 -24.43 9.07 23.45
N MET A 4 -24.03 7.99 24.13
CA MET A 4 -23.20 6.90 23.65
C MET A 4 -24.09 5.75 23.19
N GLY A 5 -23.60 4.95 22.24
CA GLY A 5 -24.14 3.66 21.79
C GLY A 5 -23.81 3.47 20.30
N CYS A 6 -22.69 2.86 19.89
CA CYS A 6 -22.21 1.48 20.04
C CYS A 6 -22.99 0.46 19.18
N GLY A 7 -22.25 -0.24 18.32
CA GLY A 7 -22.65 -1.41 17.53
C GLY A 7 -22.43 -1.17 16.03
N GLY A 8 -21.67 -1.93 15.27
CA GLY A 8 -20.99 -3.20 15.49
C GLY A 8 -20.51 -3.72 14.12
N ALA A 9 -19.48 -4.54 14.13
CA ALA A 9 -18.70 -5.06 13.02
C ALA A 9 -19.46 -5.55 11.77
N GLY A 10 -18.88 -5.24 10.61
CA GLY A 10 -19.07 -5.94 9.34
C GLY A 10 -17.74 -5.89 8.58
N ALA A 11 -17.04 -7.01 8.58
CA ALA A 11 -15.72 -7.18 8.01
C ALA A 11 -15.80 -7.29 6.48
N GLU A 12 -15.33 -6.27 5.76
CA GLU A 12 -14.86 -6.36 4.37
C GLU A 12 -13.79 -5.27 4.19
N GLY A 13 -12.54 -5.60 4.54
CA GLY A 13 -11.37 -4.73 4.34
C GLY A 13 -11.02 -4.65 2.86
N GLY A 14 -11.85 -3.96 2.07
CA GLY A 14 -11.57 -3.58 0.70
C GLY A 14 -11.15 -2.11 0.69
N ALA A 15 -9.93 -1.83 0.23
CA ALA A 15 -9.54 -0.48 -0.17
C ALA A 15 -10.39 -0.07 -1.38
N SER A 16 -11.60 0.42 -1.13
CA SER A 16 -12.50 0.95 -2.15
C SER A 16 -12.42 2.47 -2.11
N GLY A 17 -11.52 3.03 -2.92
CA GLY A 17 -11.41 4.48 -3.09
C GLY A 17 -10.78 4.82 -4.43
N THR A 18 -11.60 5.32 -5.37
CA THR A 18 -11.08 6.21 -6.43
C THR A 18 -10.55 7.45 -5.72
N VAL A 19 -9.29 7.85 -5.96
CA VAL A 19 -8.72 9.07 -5.39
C VAL A 19 -8.83 10.18 -6.43
N PRO A 20 -9.77 11.13 -6.32
CA PRO A 20 -9.87 12.25 -7.25
C PRO A 20 -8.98 13.39 -6.76
N GLY A 21 -8.05 13.82 -7.62
CA GLY A 21 -7.46 15.16 -7.56
C GLY A 21 -6.29 15.33 -6.59
N ALA A 22 -5.16 15.71 -7.16
CA ALA A 22 -3.93 16.01 -6.45
C ALA A 22 -4.08 17.27 -5.56
N ILE A 23 -4.39 17.07 -4.28
CA ILE A 23 -4.04 17.97 -3.18
C ILE A 23 -3.63 17.10 -1.99
N ALA A 24 -2.40 16.57 -2.04
CA ALA A 24 -1.78 15.71 -1.01
C ALA A 24 -2.72 14.64 -0.40
N THR A 25 -3.00 13.58 -1.16
CA THR A 25 -3.66 12.40 -0.60
C THR A 25 -2.64 11.52 0.12
N VAL A 26 -2.97 11.15 1.36
CA VAL A 26 -2.24 10.12 2.12
C VAL A 26 -2.74 8.76 1.63
N LEU A 27 -1.82 7.92 1.17
CA LEU A 27 -2.09 6.50 0.98
C LEU A 27 -1.91 5.81 2.32
N ALA A 28 -2.94 5.12 2.80
CA ALA A 28 -2.85 4.24 3.95
C ALA A 28 -3.02 2.77 3.50
N TRP A 29 -2.36 1.84 4.17
CA TRP A 29 -2.49 0.41 3.92
C TRP A 29 -2.38 -0.40 5.20
N ASP A 30 -2.98 -1.59 5.21
CA ASP A 30 -2.75 -2.59 6.23
C ASP A 30 -1.52 -3.43 5.85
N PRO A 31 -0.54 -3.60 6.76
CA PRO A 31 0.58 -4.51 6.53
C PRO A 31 0.08 -5.94 6.26
N PRO A 32 0.69 -6.68 5.31
CA PRO A 32 0.32 -8.07 5.04
C PRO A 32 0.60 -8.95 6.26
N THR A 33 0.00 -10.13 6.34
CA THR A 33 0.26 -11.11 7.42
C THR A 33 0.87 -12.41 6.92
N THR A 34 1.17 -12.50 5.62
CA THR A 34 1.79 -13.67 4.98
C THR A 34 2.67 -13.27 3.80
N TYR A 35 3.68 -14.09 3.51
CA TYR A 35 4.43 -14.05 2.26
C TYR A 35 3.67 -14.70 1.09
N VAL A 36 4.21 -14.61 -0.13
CA VAL A 36 3.63 -15.22 -1.34
C VAL A 36 3.45 -16.75 -1.21
N ASP A 37 4.37 -17.41 -0.51
CA ASP A 37 4.34 -18.86 -0.27
C ASP A 37 3.39 -19.28 0.88
N ALA A 38 2.60 -18.32 1.40
CA ALA A 38 1.72 -18.46 2.56
C ALA A 38 2.42 -18.69 3.90
N THR A 39 3.75 -18.51 3.97
CA THR A 39 4.47 -18.47 5.25
C THR A 39 3.93 -17.30 6.10
N PRO A 40 3.58 -17.52 7.39
CA PRO A 40 3.16 -16.45 8.28
C PRO A 40 4.22 -15.36 8.42
N LEU A 41 3.76 -14.11 8.46
CA LEU A 41 4.60 -12.92 8.62
C LEU A 41 4.16 -12.15 9.86
N ASN A 42 5.12 -11.78 10.70
CA ASN A 42 4.98 -10.74 11.71
C ASN A 42 5.53 -9.41 11.17
N PRO A 43 4.67 -8.44 10.80
CA PRO A 43 5.11 -7.21 10.15
C PRO A 43 6.19 -6.43 10.91
N LEU A 44 6.13 -6.41 12.25
CA LEU A 44 7.03 -5.60 13.05
C LEU A 44 8.44 -6.20 13.17
N MET A 45 8.55 -7.52 13.01
CA MET A 45 9.79 -8.26 13.20
C MET A 45 10.42 -8.67 11.87
N ASP A 46 9.58 -8.99 10.90
CA ASP A 46 10.01 -9.69 9.69
C ASP A 46 10.15 -8.76 8.50
N LEU A 47 9.45 -7.61 8.46
CA LEU A 47 9.53 -6.69 7.33
C LEU A 47 10.70 -5.72 7.43
N ASP A 48 11.35 -5.51 6.30
CA ASP A 48 12.41 -4.52 6.11
C ASP A 48 11.83 -3.23 5.50
N TYR A 49 11.20 -3.34 4.33
CA TYR A 49 10.62 -2.21 3.61
C TYR A 49 9.38 -2.60 2.79
N TYR A 50 8.64 -1.59 2.35
CA TYR A 50 7.58 -1.68 1.36
C TYR A 50 8.08 -1.17 0.01
N GLU A 51 7.77 -1.91 -1.04
CA GLU A 51 7.97 -1.52 -2.44
C GLU A 51 6.68 -0.96 -3.02
N PHE A 52 6.77 0.18 -3.70
CA PHE A 52 5.66 0.84 -4.38
C PHE A 52 5.77 0.65 -5.89
N TYR A 53 4.70 0.18 -6.52
CA TYR A 53 4.63 -0.12 -7.94
C TYR A 53 3.57 0.72 -8.62
N ILE A 54 3.92 1.33 -9.77
CA ILE A 54 3.01 2.19 -10.53
C ILE A 54 2.90 1.67 -11.96
N ARG A 55 1.68 1.51 -12.45
CA ARG A 55 1.37 1.09 -13.84
C ARG A 55 0.23 1.91 -14.42
N GLN A 56 0.06 1.87 -15.74
CA GLN A 56 -1.12 2.45 -16.42
C GLN A 56 -2.33 1.50 -16.40
N ASP A 57 -2.13 0.23 -16.10
CA ASP A 57 -3.15 -0.80 -15.96
C ASP A 57 -3.02 -1.50 -14.58
N PRO A 58 -4.08 -2.14 -14.06
CA PRO A 58 -4.07 -2.73 -12.72
C PRO A 58 -3.35 -4.09 -12.63
N SER A 59 -2.69 -4.57 -13.69
CA SER A 59 -2.15 -5.94 -13.77
C SER A 59 -0.66 -5.96 -13.37
N PHE A 60 -0.40 -6.03 -12.07
CA PHE A 60 0.96 -6.13 -11.53
C PHE A 60 1.49 -7.56 -11.56
N THR A 61 2.78 -7.70 -11.82
CA THR A 61 3.50 -8.97 -11.97
C THR A 61 4.88 -8.91 -11.32
N GLU A 62 5.46 -10.07 -11.05
CA GLU A 62 6.82 -10.19 -10.48
C GLU A 62 7.93 -9.59 -11.37
N ALA A 63 7.65 -9.33 -12.65
CA ALA A 63 8.60 -8.71 -13.57
C ALA A 63 8.60 -7.17 -13.49
N ASP A 64 7.66 -6.58 -12.76
CA ASP A 64 7.58 -5.13 -12.59
C ASP A 64 8.70 -4.61 -11.69
N SER A 65 9.22 -3.44 -12.02
CA SER A 65 10.15 -2.70 -11.16
C SER A 65 9.38 -1.84 -10.18
N HIS A 66 9.83 -1.78 -8.93
CA HIS A 66 9.33 -0.81 -7.97
C HIS A 66 9.84 0.60 -8.32
N MET A 67 9.09 1.63 -7.92
CA MET A 67 9.41 3.04 -8.14
C MET A 67 9.97 3.71 -6.88
N ALA A 68 9.55 3.23 -5.71
CA ALA A 68 9.98 3.75 -4.43
C ALA A 68 9.98 2.65 -3.37
N GLU A 69 10.78 2.85 -2.34
CA GLU A 69 10.86 2.00 -1.16
C GLU A 69 10.68 2.85 0.10
N VAL A 70 10.02 2.28 1.11
CA VAL A 70 9.82 2.92 2.42
C VAL A 70 10.05 1.89 3.50
N ASN A 71 10.89 2.20 4.49
CA ASN A 71 11.12 1.31 5.64
C ASN A 71 9.79 0.88 6.26
N ALA A 72 9.64 -0.41 6.53
CA ALA A 72 8.41 -0.96 7.06
C ALA A 72 8.21 -0.60 8.54
N VAL A 73 9.31 -0.35 9.25
CA VAL A 73 9.34 -0.02 10.67
C VAL A 73 10.18 1.24 10.87
N ASP A 74 9.61 2.22 11.55
CA ASP A 74 10.32 3.40 12.08
C ASP A 74 10.13 3.44 13.59
N ASN A 75 11.23 3.49 14.35
CA ASN A 75 11.21 3.50 15.82
C ASN A 75 10.28 2.45 16.46
N GLN A 76 10.31 1.21 15.96
CA GLN A 76 9.47 0.09 16.42
C GLN A 76 7.96 0.29 16.18
N VAL A 77 7.58 1.18 15.26
CA VAL A 77 6.21 1.39 14.83
C VAL A 77 6.10 1.04 13.34
N LEU A 78 5.03 0.33 12.98
CA LEU A 78 4.76 0.01 11.59
C LEU A 78 4.41 1.26 10.81
N VAL A 79 5.14 1.49 9.73
CA VAL A 79 4.76 2.48 8.73
C VAL A 79 3.60 1.89 7.94
N SER A 80 2.51 2.64 7.86
CA SER A 80 1.27 2.24 7.17
C SER A 80 0.67 3.40 6.37
N GLU A 81 1.40 4.50 6.25
CA GLU A 81 0.95 5.71 5.55
C GLU A 81 2.09 6.31 4.72
N PHE A 82 1.75 6.84 3.55
CA PHE A 82 2.71 7.50 2.64
C PHE A 82 2.05 8.65 1.88
N GLN A 83 2.79 9.75 1.70
CA GLN A 83 2.31 10.91 0.95
C GLN A 83 2.45 10.66 -0.55
N LEU A 84 1.33 10.55 -1.28
CA LEU A 84 1.35 10.26 -2.72
C LEU A 84 2.09 11.34 -3.55
N VAL A 85 2.20 12.56 -3.04
CA VAL A 85 2.98 13.63 -3.68
C VAL A 85 4.43 13.22 -3.96
N ASN A 86 5.00 12.35 -3.13
CA ASN A 86 6.37 11.86 -3.29
C ASN A 86 6.52 10.86 -4.45
N LEU A 87 5.40 10.33 -4.97
CA LEU A 87 5.40 9.44 -6.13
C LEU A 87 5.19 10.18 -7.47
N LEU A 88 4.84 11.47 -7.45
CA LEU A 88 4.57 12.25 -8.67
C LEU A 88 5.71 12.17 -9.71
N PRO A 89 7.00 12.22 -9.35
CA PRO A 89 8.09 12.13 -10.32
C PRO A 89 8.17 10.80 -11.08
N PHE A 90 7.51 9.74 -10.58
CA PHE A 90 7.55 8.39 -11.15
C PHE A 90 6.30 8.05 -11.97
N LEU A 91 5.38 9.02 -12.13
CA LEU A 91 4.13 8.76 -12.82
C LEU A 91 4.34 8.55 -14.32
N PRO A 92 3.77 7.47 -14.89
CA PRO A 92 3.70 7.34 -16.33
C PRO A 92 2.80 8.44 -16.91
N PRO A 93 2.99 8.80 -18.20
CA PRO A 93 2.11 9.76 -18.87
C PRO A 93 0.65 9.29 -18.85
N GLY A 94 -0.29 10.23 -18.71
CA GLY A 94 -1.73 9.94 -18.84
C GLY A 94 -2.55 10.37 -17.62
N PRO A 95 -3.88 10.28 -17.72
CA PRO A 95 -4.78 10.82 -16.70
C PRO A 95 -4.97 9.90 -15.49
N ARG A 96 -4.55 8.63 -15.59
CA ARG A 96 -4.74 7.64 -14.53
C ARG A 96 -3.55 6.69 -14.46
N SER A 97 -3.15 6.39 -13.24
CA SER A 97 -2.27 5.27 -12.91
C SER A 97 -2.94 4.34 -11.91
N TYR A 98 -2.36 3.17 -11.74
CA TYR A 98 -2.66 2.23 -10.67
C TYR A 98 -1.43 2.11 -9.79
N LEU A 99 -1.67 2.00 -8.50
CA LEU A 99 -0.65 1.81 -7.47
C LEU A 99 -0.87 0.46 -6.78
N SER A 100 0.20 -0.29 -6.56
CA SER A 100 0.19 -1.47 -5.71
C SER A 100 1.42 -1.49 -4.81
N ILE A 101 1.29 -2.09 -3.63
CA ILE A 101 2.36 -2.21 -2.64
C ILE A 101 2.72 -3.68 -2.48
N ARG A 102 4.00 -3.96 -2.23
CA ARG A 102 4.46 -5.23 -1.64
C ARG A 102 5.30 -4.95 -0.42
N ALA A 103 5.25 -5.85 0.55
CA ALA A 103 6.18 -5.84 1.66
C ALA A 103 7.33 -6.81 1.37
N VAL A 104 8.54 -6.42 1.75
CA VAL A 104 9.76 -7.23 1.62
C VAL A 104 10.29 -7.53 3.02
N GLY A 105 10.53 -8.80 3.27
CA GLY A 105 11.10 -9.29 4.51
C GLY A 105 12.60 -9.03 4.60
N VAL A 106 13.14 -9.03 5.82
CA VAL A 106 14.58 -8.95 6.11
C VAL A 106 15.39 -10.09 5.46
N ASP A 107 14.72 -11.19 5.12
CA ASP A 107 15.26 -12.34 4.41
C ASP A 107 15.12 -12.24 2.87
N GLY A 108 14.52 -11.17 2.37
CA GLY A 108 14.21 -10.95 0.96
C GLY A 108 12.91 -11.61 0.47
N SER A 109 12.18 -12.32 1.34
CA SER A 109 10.88 -12.89 1.01
C SER A 109 9.86 -11.77 0.77
N LYS A 110 8.95 -11.95 -0.18
CA LYS A 110 7.98 -10.89 -0.55
C LYS A 110 6.55 -11.30 -0.22
N SER A 111 5.73 -10.31 0.16
CA SER A 111 4.27 -10.47 0.23
C SER A 111 3.67 -10.55 -1.18
N PRO A 112 2.41 -11.01 -1.29
CA PRO A 112 1.61 -10.74 -2.48
C PRO A 112 1.49 -9.22 -2.73
N PHE A 113 1.18 -8.86 -3.97
CA PHE A 113 0.75 -7.49 -4.29
C PHE A 113 -0.54 -7.16 -3.53
N SER A 114 -0.64 -5.94 -3.00
CA SER A 114 -1.89 -5.37 -2.51
C SER A 114 -2.92 -5.27 -3.63
N GLN A 115 -4.19 -5.02 -3.27
CA GLN A 115 -5.18 -4.66 -4.28
C GLN A 115 -4.75 -3.37 -5.00
N PRO A 116 -4.79 -3.32 -6.34
CA PRO A 116 -4.47 -2.11 -7.09
C PRO A 116 -5.41 -0.95 -6.77
N ILE A 117 -4.84 0.22 -6.52
CA ILE A 117 -5.58 1.46 -6.23
C ILE A 117 -5.48 2.37 -7.45
N ALA A 118 -6.63 2.79 -7.98
CA ALA A 118 -6.67 3.77 -9.07
C ALA A 118 -6.35 5.17 -8.54
N TRP A 119 -5.41 5.84 -9.19
CA TRP A 119 -4.98 7.19 -8.89
C TRP A 119 -5.16 8.07 -10.13
N ASP A 120 -6.15 8.97 -10.07
CA ASP A 120 -6.43 9.95 -11.11
C ASP A 120 -5.55 11.19 -10.94
N HIS A 121 -4.88 11.58 -12.01
CA HIS A 121 -4.03 12.77 -12.08
C HIS A 121 -4.78 13.88 -12.81
N ILE A 122 -4.75 15.09 -12.26
CA ILE A 122 -5.34 16.29 -12.86
C ILE A 122 -4.25 17.07 -13.60
#